data_AF-A0A9P1DH45-F1
#
_entry.id   AF-A0A9P1DH45-F1
#
_cell.length_a   1.000
_cell.length_b   1.000
_cell.length_c   1.000
_cell.angle_alpha   90.00
_cell.angle_beta   90.00
_cell.angle_gamma   90.00
#
_symmetry.space_group_name_H-M   'P 1'
#
loop_
_entity.id
_entity.type
_entity.pdbx_description
1 polymer ?
#
loop_
_entity_poly.entity_id
_entity_poly.type
_entity_poly.pdbx_seq_one_letter_code
_entity_poly.pdbx_strand_id
1 'polypeptide(L)'
;MCFVLGLQMLKKQLTNSHKSELYQHIWKFISKAEARDKVGRIVQYFCRFLQGFLGHMASDFWLQPWKPVIAEVQTTLAWARRTHRWGKELPHIPGFGQAIQAGDILEASQRAVLITFLIQDHIYWLLKVGILKFQNYTPIQWHRRNLRFITFSHVLNFALCVREISRIREKQKDPKTDNEAIKKADAAVYDQMRMMLRYALTFIQMLHVSQAWTTPGEMQGQLVLSWFFTAWRNFSQKTKDHAVLQLLPQAILATIFLILSSFLKSGLLGAVGGAVSGVGGFVGTVVTNVIGGVLEGARDVACGTSQELCDAEQEPIYEQRARVDQVLHFFDLEYEKYSGFFEDRERIESLRVEYCNCVNAIEFQNEMLAQLVDEVLQLRQLLRSGRVGDGDAVVNSRKELGIRLANLKLDISDRKAKRFFKEKDRKNLLETLSPAIAGAKMSRFLAEQAEQGSAPAATKMEDRLSIDPEPKSGGARRRYKHYSDAEI
;
A
#
# COMPACT_ATOMS: atom_id res chain seq x y z
N MET A 1 -3.69 29.33 -1.60
CA MET A 1 -2.22 29.54 -1.57
C MET A 1 -1.51 28.96 -2.79
N CYS A 2 -1.68 27.67 -3.12
CA CYS A 2 -1.03 27.05 -4.29
C CYS A 2 -1.38 27.71 -5.63
N PHE A 3 -2.63 28.14 -5.82
CA PHE A 3 -3.05 28.88 -7.03
C PHE A 3 -2.33 30.23 -7.18
N VAL A 4 -2.26 31.01 -6.09
CA VAL A 4 -1.55 32.30 -6.04
C VAL A 4 -0.04 32.11 -6.28
N LEU A 5 0.53 31.03 -5.73
CA LEU A 5 1.92 30.65 -5.97
C LEU A 5 2.17 30.24 -7.43
N GLY A 6 1.26 29.48 -8.02
CA GLY A 6 1.30 29.12 -9.44
C GLY A 6 1.27 30.36 -10.33
N LEU A 7 0.38 31.31 -10.05
CA LEU A 7 0.30 32.59 -10.77
C LEU A 7 1.58 33.43 -10.60
N GLN A 8 2.20 33.45 -9.42
CA GLN A 8 3.47 34.15 -9.24
C GLN A 8 4.64 33.46 -9.94
N MET A 9 4.67 32.12 -10.00
CA MET A 9 5.69 31.38 -10.75
C MET A 9 5.51 31.55 -12.26
N LEU A 10 4.27 31.59 -12.74
CA LEU A 10 3.95 31.89 -14.14
C LEU A 10 4.36 33.32 -14.48
N LYS A 11 4.01 34.30 -13.63
CA LYS A 11 4.46 35.70 -13.77
C LYS A 11 5.98 35.80 -13.79
N LYS A 12 6.69 35.03 -12.96
CA LYS A 12 8.16 34.96 -12.95
C LYS A 12 8.70 34.48 -14.30
N GLN A 13 8.17 33.38 -14.85
CA GLN A 13 8.61 32.89 -16.16
C GLN A 13 8.32 33.88 -17.27
N LEU A 14 7.21 34.62 -17.18
CA LEU A 14 6.82 35.60 -18.19
C LEU A 14 7.59 36.91 -18.11
N THR A 15 8.01 37.36 -16.91
CA THR A 15 8.54 38.71 -16.71
C THR A 15 10.02 38.77 -16.34
N ASN A 16 10.67 37.64 -16.03
CA ASN A 16 12.07 37.56 -15.55
C ASN A 16 12.42 38.49 -14.35
N SER A 17 11.43 39.17 -13.77
CA SER A 17 11.61 40.17 -12.71
C SER A 17 11.25 39.58 -11.35
N HIS A 18 12.23 39.59 -10.44
CA HIS A 18 12.20 38.87 -9.16
C HIS A 18 11.69 39.73 -7.98
N LYS A 19 10.93 40.80 -8.23
CA LYS A 19 10.57 41.81 -7.20
C LYS A 19 9.27 41.53 -6.43
N SER A 20 8.87 40.27 -6.26
CA SER A 20 7.76 39.94 -5.36
C SER A 20 8.30 39.60 -3.97
N GLU A 21 8.14 40.50 -3.00
CA GLU A 21 8.44 40.21 -1.58
C GLU A 21 7.69 38.96 -1.09
N LEU A 22 6.45 38.76 -1.52
CA LEU A 22 5.65 37.59 -1.19
C LEU A 22 6.35 36.28 -1.58
N TYR A 23 6.98 36.23 -2.77
CA TYR A 23 7.70 35.05 -3.21
C TYR A 23 8.91 34.75 -2.31
N GLN A 24 9.67 35.78 -1.93
CA GLN A 24 10.81 35.61 -1.02
C GLN A 24 10.36 35.12 0.36
N HIS A 25 9.25 35.66 0.88
CA HIS A 25 8.66 35.19 2.14
C HIS A 25 8.20 33.74 2.07
N ILE A 26 7.55 33.33 0.98
CA ILE A 26 7.11 31.94 0.81
C ILE A 26 8.30 31.01 0.66
N TRP A 27 9.33 31.39 -0.11
CA TRP A 27 10.55 30.59 -0.23
C TRP A 27 11.27 30.43 1.12
N LYS A 28 11.37 31.50 1.90
CA LYS A 28 11.92 31.48 3.27
C LYS A 28 11.08 30.61 4.22
N PHE A 29 9.76 30.58 4.04
CA PHE A 29 8.88 29.69 4.80
C PHE A 29 9.11 28.22 4.43
N ILE A 30 9.18 27.90 3.13
CA ILE A 30 9.40 26.54 2.64
C ILE A 30 10.77 26.00 3.12
N SER A 31 11.83 26.81 3.05
CA SER A 31 13.16 26.41 3.53
C SER A 31 13.19 26.16 5.04
N LYS A 32 12.52 27.00 5.83
CA LYS A 32 12.33 26.75 7.27
C LYS A 32 11.51 25.49 7.55
N ALA A 33 10.47 25.22 6.76
CA ALA A 33 9.68 24.00 6.87
C ALA A 33 10.51 22.75 6.52
N GLU A 34 11.47 22.84 5.60
CA GLU A 34 12.39 21.75 5.29
C GLU A 34 13.30 21.38 6.47
N ALA A 35 13.89 22.38 7.13
CA ALA A 35 14.69 22.15 8.34
C ALA A 35 13.86 21.46 9.43
N ARG A 36 12.60 21.91 9.62
CA ARG A 36 11.66 21.28 10.56
C ARG A 36 11.29 19.84 10.17
N ASP A 37 11.10 19.54 8.89
CA ASP A 37 10.90 18.14 8.42
C ASP A 37 12.12 17.27 8.71
N LYS A 38 13.35 17.78 8.54
CA LYS A 38 14.59 17.05 8.85
C LYS A 38 14.70 16.75 10.34
N VAL A 39 14.48 17.74 11.21
CA VAL A 39 14.47 17.53 12.68
C VAL A 39 13.38 16.53 13.06
N GLY A 40 12.17 16.68 12.51
CA GLY A 40 11.07 15.75 12.73
C GLY A 40 11.41 14.31 12.31
N ARG A 41 12.18 14.11 11.23
CA ARG A 41 12.68 12.78 10.82
C ARG A 41 13.60 12.17 11.87
N ILE A 42 14.55 12.95 12.38
CA ILE A 42 15.52 12.47 13.38
C ILE A 42 14.77 12.00 14.63
N VAL A 43 13.87 12.82 15.16
CA VAL A 43 13.06 12.45 16.33
C VAL A 43 12.18 11.23 16.03
N GLN A 44 11.56 11.17 14.85
CA GLN A 44 10.75 10.01 14.46
C GLN A 44 11.57 8.72 14.37
N TYR A 45 12.79 8.76 13.82
CA TYR A 45 13.67 7.60 13.78
C TYR A 45 14.13 7.19 15.17
N PHE A 46 14.38 8.15 16.05
CA PHE A 46 14.68 7.88 17.46
C PHE A 46 13.50 7.22 18.18
N CYS A 47 12.27 7.67 17.96
CA CYS A 47 11.07 7.01 18.50
C CYS A 47 10.91 5.56 18.00
N ARG A 48 11.22 5.30 16.72
CA ARG A 48 11.22 3.94 16.16
C ARG A 48 12.29 3.05 16.79
N PHE A 49 13.48 3.60 16.98
CA PHE A 49 14.57 2.92 17.68
C PHE A 49 14.14 2.55 19.10
N LEU A 50 13.58 3.50 19.87
CA LEU A 50 13.09 3.25 21.22
C LEU A 50 11.97 2.20 21.25
N GLN A 51 11.01 2.24 20.33
CA GLN A 51 9.97 1.22 20.26
C GLN A 51 10.53 -0.18 19.95
N GLY A 52 11.49 -0.27 19.04
CA GLY A 52 12.19 -1.52 18.73
C GLY A 52 12.97 -2.04 19.94
N PHE A 53 13.73 -1.15 20.60
CA PHE A 53 14.48 -1.44 21.82
C PHE A 53 13.57 -1.96 22.93
N LEU A 54 12.49 -1.23 23.26
CA LEU A 54 11.49 -1.64 24.25
C LEU A 54 10.73 -2.91 23.85
N GLY A 55 10.68 -3.24 22.55
CA GLY A 55 10.15 -4.51 22.08
C GLY A 55 11.00 -5.73 22.45
N HIS A 56 12.29 -5.55 22.72
CA HIS A 56 13.24 -6.61 23.09
C HIS A 56 13.57 -6.62 24.60
N MET A 57 13.16 -5.60 25.34
CA MET A 57 13.34 -5.55 26.80
C MET A 57 12.25 -6.35 27.50
N ALA A 58 12.55 -6.82 28.72
CA ALA A 58 11.58 -7.48 29.57
C ALA A 58 10.37 -6.56 29.88
N SER A 59 9.22 -7.16 30.15
CA SER A 59 7.95 -6.44 30.35
C SER A 59 7.91 -5.61 31.64
N ASP A 60 8.80 -5.90 32.60
CA ASP A 60 9.01 -5.20 33.86
C ASP A 60 10.00 -4.02 33.74
N PHE A 61 10.65 -3.86 32.58
CA PHE A 61 11.58 -2.75 32.36
C PHE A 61 10.87 -1.39 32.56
N TRP A 62 11.48 -0.51 33.36
CA TRP A 62 10.85 0.74 33.83
C TRP A 62 10.39 1.70 32.72
N LEU A 63 10.89 1.56 31.48
CA LEU A 63 10.45 2.34 30.32
C LEU A 63 9.28 1.73 29.53
N GLN A 64 8.83 0.50 29.84
CA GLN A 64 7.69 -0.13 29.14
C GLN A 64 6.40 0.72 29.19
N PRO A 65 6.04 1.39 30.30
CA PRO A 65 4.87 2.27 30.32
C PRO A 65 4.93 3.44 29.33
N TRP A 66 6.13 3.84 28.87
CA TRP A 66 6.33 4.92 27.90
C TRP A 66 6.17 4.49 26.44
N LYS A 67 6.16 3.17 26.17
CA LYS A 67 6.00 2.62 24.81
C LYS A 67 4.79 3.21 24.05
N PRO A 68 3.56 3.31 24.61
CA PRO A 68 2.43 3.93 23.93
C PRO A 68 2.65 5.43 23.65
N VAL A 69 3.22 6.18 24.60
CA VAL A 69 3.51 7.61 24.43
C VAL A 69 4.52 7.83 23.29
N ILE A 70 5.58 7.01 23.24
CA ILE A 70 6.58 7.07 22.17
C ILE A 70 5.94 6.75 20.80
N ALA A 71 5.01 5.80 20.74
CA ALA A 71 4.25 5.48 19.53
C ALA A 71 3.33 6.62 19.08
N GLU A 72 2.69 7.29 20.03
CA GLU A 72 1.89 8.48 19.77
C GLU A 72 2.74 9.64 19.24
N VAL A 73 3.87 9.96 19.89
CA VAL A 73 4.81 11.00 19.45
C VAL A 73 5.31 10.70 18.04
N GLN A 74 5.71 9.45 17.75
CA GLN A 74 6.10 9.03 16.40
C GLN A 74 5.00 9.31 15.38
N THR A 75 3.76 8.97 15.73
CA THR A 75 2.60 9.12 14.85
C THR A 75 2.29 10.59 14.60
N THR A 76 2.23 11.40 15.66
CA THR A 76 2.02 12.85 15.59
C THR A 76 3.10 13.55 14.77
N LEU A 77 4.37 13.18 14.95
CA LEU A 77 5.46 13.70 14.12
C LEU A 77 5.31 13.28 12.66
N ALA A 78 4.89 12.04 12.38
CA ALA A 78 4.61 11.62 11.01
C ALA A 78 3.51 12.48 10.35
N TRP A 79 2.49 12.89 11.12
CA TRP A 79 1.43 13.79 10.65
C TRP A 79 1.93 15.21 10.42
N ALA A 80 2.64 15.80 11.38
CA ALA A 80 3.23 17.13 11.26
C ALA A 80 4.22 17.23 10.09
N ARG A 81 4.96 16.15 9.82
CA ARG A 81 5.86 16.10 8.67
C ARG A 81 5.14 16.15 7.33
N ARG A 82 3.92 15.62 7.21
CA ARG A 82 3.14 15.72 5.97
C ARG A 82 2.72 17.16 5.70
N THR A 83 2.32 17.92 6.73
CA THR A 83 2.01 19.35 6.54
C THR A 83 3.25 20.15 6.11
N HIS A 84 4.43 19.81 6.60
CA HIS A 84 5.70 20.42 6.15
C HIS A 84 6.11 20.07 4.70
N ARG A 85 5.40 19.15 4.03
CA ARG A 85 5.65 18.84 2.60
C ARG A 85 4.82 19.68 1.65
N TRP A 86 3.82 20.42 2.14
CA TRP A 86 3.00 21.28 1.29
C TRP A 86 3.86 22.32 0.56
N GLY A 87 3.67 22.43 -0.75
CA GLY A 87 4.45 23.33 -1.60
C GLY A 87 5.82 22.78 -2.00
N LYS A 88 6.25 21.59 -1.55
CA LYS A 88 7.50 20.98 -2.00
C LYS A 88 7.46 20.54 -3.46
N GLU A 89 6.28 20.44 -4.05
CA GLU A 89 6.10 20.18 -5.47
C GLU A 89 6.52 21.38 -6.34
N LEU A 90 6.38 22.61 -5.82
CA LEU A 90 6.57 23.84 -6.60
C LEU A 90 7.99 24.01 -7.18
N PRO A 91 9.09 23.75 -6.44
CA PRO A 91 10.45 23.81 -6.99
C PRO A 91 10.70 22.80 -8.12
N HIS A 92 9.94 21.71 -8.17
CA HIS A 92 10.13 20.67 -9.19
C HIS A 92 9.47 21.03 -10.52
N ILE A 93 8.42 21.85 -10.52
CA ILE A 93 7.64 22.21 -11.72
C ILE A 93 8.51 22.91 -12.79
N PRO A 94 9.33 23.94 -12.48
CA PRO A 94 10.12 24.60 -13.52
C PRO A 94 11.10 23.67 -14.22
N GLY A 95 11.82 22.84 -13.45
CA GLY A 95 12.78 21.94 -14.07
C GLY A 95 12.14 20.71 -14.70
N PHE A 96 10.88 20.38 -14.37
CA PHE A 96 10.08 19.45 -15.17
C PHE A 96 9.80 20.05 -16.56
N GLY A 97 9.39 21.33 -16.62
CA GLY A 97 9.21 22.04 -17.89
C GLY A 97 10.51 22.14 -18.70
N GLN A 98 11.64 22.44 -18.04
CA GLN A 98 12.95 22.47 -18.71
C GLN A 98 13.37 21.10 -19.24
N ALA A 99 13.16 20.02 -18.48
CA ALA A 99 13.47 18.68 -18.93
C ALA A 99 12.62 18.28 -20.15
N ILE A 100 11.34 18.66 -20.20
CA ILE A 100 10.48 18.47 -21.38
C ILE A 100 11.02 19.26 -22.58
N GLN A 101 11.35 20.55 -22.39
CA GLN A 101 11.87 21.41 -23.45
C GLN A 101 13.21 20.88 -24.00
N ALA A 102 14.05 20.31 -23.13
CA ALA A 102 15.32 19.70 -23.51
C ALA A 102 15.17 18.30 -24.14
N GLY A 103 13.95 17.74 -24.21
CA GLY A 103 13.72 16.36 -24.64
C GLY A 103 14.29 15.30 -23.70
N ASP A 104 14.61 15.66 -22.45
CA ASP A 104 15.14 14.75 -21.45
C ASP A 104 14.00 13.98 -20.77
N ILE A 105 13.54 12.92 -21.44
CA ILE A 105 12.39 12.10 -21.01
C ILE A 105 12.63 11.49 -19.62
N LEU A 106 13.86 11.07 -19.30
CA LEU A 106 14.16 10.40 -18.04
C LEU A 106 14.07 11.39 -16.86
N GLU A 107 14.63 12.59 -17.01
CA GLU A 107 14.55 13.62 -15.99
C GLU A 107 13.12 14.15 -15.85
N ALA A 108 12.42 14.37 -16.97
CA ALA A 108 11.02 14.78 -16.96
C ALA A 108 10.15 13.74 -16.22
N SER A 109 10.34 12.45 -16.51
CA SER A 109 9.62 11.35 -15.85
C SER A 109 9.90 11.29 -14.35
N GLN A 110 11.17 11.44 -13.94
CA GLN A 110 11.54 11.45 -12.52
C GLN A 110 10.85 12.59 -11.77
N ARG A 111 10.88 13.80 -12.34
CA ARG A 111 10.25 14.99 -11.73
C ARG A 111 8.74 14.87 -11.71
N ALA A 112 8.11 14.37 -12.77
CA ALA A 112 6.67 14.13 -12.84
C ALA A 112 6.21 13.18 -11.73
N VAL A 113 6.88 12.02 -11.60
CA VAL A 113 6.56 11.03 -10.57
C VAL A 113 6.71 11.61 -9.17
N LEU A 114 7.75 12.42 -8.94
CA LEU A 114 7.96 13.08 -7.65
C LEU A 114 6.86 14.11 -7.33
N ILE A 115 6.46 14.92 -8.32
CA ILE A 115 5.34 15.87 -8.19
C ILE A 115 4.05 15.11 -7.88
N THR A 116 3.75 14.04 -8.63
CA THR A 116 2.56 13.20 -8.41
C THR A 116 2.56 12.58 -7.02
N PHE A 117 3.69 12.06 -6.56
CA PHE A 117 3.85 11.52 -5.19
C PHE A 117 3.52 12.58 -4.13
N LEU A 118 4.05 13.81 -4.28
CA LEU A 118 3.79 14.88 -3.31
C LEU A 118 2.32 15.28 -3.29
N ILE A 119 1.68 15.38 -4.46
CA ILE A 119 0.24 15.65 -4.57
C ILE A 119 -0.58 14.52 -3.91
N GLN A 120 -0.23 13.25 -4.17
CA GLN A 120 -0.92 12.12 -3.56
C GLN A 120 -0.75 12.07 -2.04
N ASP A 121 0.40 12.49 -1.51
CA ASP A 121 0.64 12.61 -0.06
C ASP A 121 -0.25 13.71 0.56
N HIS A 122 -0.51 14.81 -0.16
CA HIS A 122 -1.45 15.85 0.27
C HIS A 122 -2.90 15.32 0.29
N ILE A 123 -3.32 14.61 -0.77
CA ILE A 123 -4.65 13.98 -0.82
C ILE A 123 -4.81 12.98 0.33
N TYR A 124 -3.79 12.16 0.58
CA TYR A 124 -3.80 11.22 1.70
C TYR A 124 -3.97 11.92 3.05
N TRP A 125 -3.24 13.02 3.26
CA TRP A 125 -3.36 13.81 4.47
C TRP A 125 -4.77 14.39 4.63
N LEU A 126 -5.35 14.94 3.56
CA LEU A 126 -6.72 15.47 3.54
C LEU A 126 -7.77 14.40 3.84
N LEU A 127 -7.60 13.18 3.30
CA LEU A 127 -8.45 12.04 3.62
C LEU A 127 -8.40 11.68 5.10
N LYS A 128 -7.18 11.65 5.67
CA LYS A 128 -7.01 11.25 7.06
C LYS A 128 -7.52 12.30 8.05
N VAL A 129 -7.44 13.59 7.71
CA VAL A 129 -8.06 14.67 8.50
C VAL A 129 -9.58 14.67 8.34
N GLY A 130 -10.13 13.95 7.37
CA GLY A 130 -11.57 13.85 7.13
C GLY A 130 -12.14 15.02 6.32
N ILE A 131 -11.26 15.83 5.70
CA ILE A 131 -11.65 16.90 4.77
C ILE A 131 -12.14 16.28 3.45
N LEU A 132 -11.42 15.27 2.95
CA LEU A 132 -11.87 14.45 1.83
C LEU A 132 -12.42 13.12 2.36
N LYS A 133 -13.45 12.58 1.69
CA LYS A 133 -13.99 11.25 1.95
C LYS A 133 -14.20 10.56 0.60
N PHE A 134 -13.47 9.48 0.36
CA PHE A 134 -13.69 8.63 -0.80
C PHE A 134 -14.52 7.41 -0.38
N GLN A 135 -15.55 7.08 -1.14
CA GLN A 135 -16.39 5.91 -0.86
C GLN A 135 -15.66 4.59 -1.19
N ASN A 136 -14.80 4.61 -2.21
CA ASN A 136 -14.20 3.41 -2.79
C ASN A 136 -12.75 3.14 -2.30
N TYR A 137 -12.15 4.06 -1.54
CA TYR A 137 -10.74 3.94 -1.14
C TYR A 137 -10.57 4.23 0.35
N THR A 138 -10.02 3.25 1.05
CA THR A 138 -9.58 3.46 2.44
C THR A 138 -8.30 4.31 2.47
N PRO A 139 -8.07 5.10 3.54
CA PRO A 139 -6.83 5.84 3.72
C PRO A 139 -5.58 4.94 3.65
N ILE A 140 -5.69 3.68 4.10
CA ILE A 140 -4.59 2.72 4.07
C ILE A 140 -4.24 2.30 2.63
N GLN A 141 -5.24 2.00 1.80
CA GLN A 141 -5.04 1.68 0.38
C GLN A 141 -4.38 2.86 -0.35
N TRP A 142 -4.85 4.09 -0.09
CA TRP A 142 -4.26 5.29 -0.69
C TRP A 142 -2.80 5.49 -0.25
N HIS A 143 -2.51 5.27 1.04
CA HIS A 143 -1.15 5.33 1.55
C HIS A 143 -0.22 4.32 0.86
N ARG A 144 -0.67 3.06 0.71
CA ARG A 144 0.07 2.02 0.00
C ARG A 144 0.32 2.39 -1.45
N ARG A 145 -0.69 2.91 -2.16
CA ARG A 145 -0.54 3.41 -3.54
C ARG A 145 0.54 4.50 -3.60
N ASN A 146 0.50 5.47 -2.69
CA ASN A 146 1.49 6.54 -2.62
C ASN A 146 2.92 6.01 -2.36
N LEU A 147 3.07 4.97 -1.51
CA LEU A 147 4.35 4.31 -1.28
C LEU A 147 4.92 3.64 -2.55
N ARG A 148 4.06 3.17 -3.46
CA ARG A 148 4.52 2.62 -4.74
C ARG A 148 5.07 3.72 -5.67
N PHE A 149 4.47 4.91 -5.66
CA PHE A 149 4.98 6.06 -6.44
C PHE A 149 6.36 6.53 -5.97
N ILE A 150 6.61 6.62 -4.66
CA ILE A 150 7.95 6.98 -4.16
C ILE A 150 8.98 5.90 -4.48
N THR A 151 8.58 4.63 -4.43
CA THR A 151 9.42 3.49 -4.83
C THR A 151 9.83 3.63 -6.29
N PHE A 152 8.89 3.97 -7.17
CA PHE A 152 9.17 4.24 -8.57
C PHE A 152 10.10 5.46 -8.77
N SER A 153 9.90 6.53 -8.01
CA SER A 153 10.80 7.70 -8.02
C SER A 153 12.24 7.33 -7.65
N HIS A 154 12.46 6.40 -6.72
CA HIS A 154 13.81 5.93 -6.38
C HIS A 154 14.48 5.16 -7.51
N VAL A 155 13.73 4.35 -8.26
CA VAL A 155 14.24 3.65 -9.45
C VAL A 155 14.67 4.65 -10.53
N LEU A 156 13.84 5.68 -10.78
CA LEU A 156 14.18 6.73 -11.76
C LEU A 156 15.40 7.56 -11.32
N ASN A 157 15.51 7.89 -10.04
CA ASN A 157 16.68 8.57 -9.50
C ASN A 157 17.96 7.74 -9.62
N PHE A 158 17.87 6.42 -9.38
CA PHE A 158 18.98 5.51 -9.59
C PHE A 158 19.43 5.52 -11.06
N ALA A 159 18.47 5.45 -12.00
CA ALA A 159 18.76 5.53 -13.43
C ALA A 159 19.45 6.85 -13.84
N LEU A 160 18.99 7.98 -13.27
CA LEU A 160 19.63 9.28 -13.49
C LEU A 160 21.09 9.31 -13.01
N CYS A 161 21.38 8.75 -11.84
CA CYS A 161 22.76 8.66 -11.34
C CYS A 161 23.65 7.82 -12.27
N VAL A 162 23.15 6.69 -12.78
CA VAL A 162 23.91 5.87 -13.74
C VAL A 162 24.21 6.66 -15.02
N ARG A 163 23.21 7.37 -15.55
CA ARG A 163 23.39 8.23 -16.72
C ARG A 163 24.42 9.32 -16.48
N GLU A 164 24.41 9.95 -15.31
CA GLU A 164 25.36 11.01 -14.96
C GLU A 164 26.79 10.48 -14.82
N ILE A 165 26.98 9.32 -14.19
CA ILE A 165 28.28 8.63 -14.15
C ILE A 165 28.78 8.34 -15.57
N SER A 166 27.89 7.89 -16.45
CA SER A 166 28.25 7.62 -17.85
C SER A 166 28.75 8.88 -18.55
N ARG A 167 28.04 10.00 -18.41
CA ARG A 167 28.43 11.31 -18.97
C ARG A 167 29.76 11.81 -18.42
N ILE A 168 30.00 11.67 -17.11
CA ILE A 168 31.27 12.09 -16.49
C ILE A 168 32.43 11.26 -17.04
N ARG A 169 32.26 9.93 -17.15
CA ARG A 169 33.27 9.03 -17.72
C ARG A 169 33.54 9.27 -19.20
N GLU A 170 32.51 9.61 -19.98
CA GLU A 170 32.69 9.99 -21.38
C GLU A 170 33.54 11.27 -21.51
N LYS A 171 33.31 12.28 -20.66
CA LYS A 171 34.12 13.50 -20.63
C LYS A 171 35.58 13.23 -20.24
N GLN A 172 35.82 12.27 -19.35
CA GLN A 172 37.20 11.87 -18.96
C GLN A 172 37.99 11.24 -20.11
N LYS A 173 37.34 10.71 -21.15
CA LYS A 173 38.03 10.10 -22.30
C LYS A 173 38.66 11.12 -23.25
N ASP A 174 38.37 12.41 -23.10
CA ASP A 174 38.97 13.44 -23.95
C ASP A 174 40.46 13.59 -23.60
N PRO A 175 41.40 13.36 -24.55
CA PRO A 175 42.84 13.40 -24.31
C PRO A 175 43.36 14.77 -23.85
N LYS A 176 42.54 15.83 -23.92
CA LYS A 176 42.87 17.19 -23.46
C LYS A 176 42.54 17.45 -21.98
N THR A 177 42.05 16.46 -21.26
CA THR A 177 41.59 16.64 -19.87
C THR A 177 42.78 16.71 -18.92
N ASP A 178 42.94 17.83 -18.21
CA ASP A 178 43.99 18.02 -17.20
C ASP A 178 43.82 17.06 -16.00
N ASN A 179 44.93 16.72 -15.33
CA ASN A 179 44.97 15.82 -14.17
C ASN A 179 44.05 16.31 -13.03
N GLU A 180 43.91 17.62 -12.84
CA GLU A 180 43.00 18.18 -11.84
C GLU A 180 41.53 17.92 -12.22
N ALA A 181 41.18 18.02 -13.50
CA ALA A 181 39.84 17.74 -14.00
C ALA A 181 39.48 16.25 -13.86
N ILE A 182 40.45 15.34 -14.04
CA ILE A 182 40.27 13.90 -13.80
C ILE A 182 39.92 13.65 -12.32
N LYS A 183 40.70 14.20 -11.38
CA LYS A 183 40.44 14.06 -9.94
C LYS A 183 39.06 14.58 -9.55
N LYS A 184 38.65 15.73 -10.10
CA LYS A 184 37.31 16.30 -9.85
C LYS A 184 36.19 15.42 -10.41
N ALA A 185 36.40 14.83 -11.59
CA ALA A 185 35.45 13.90 -12.19
C ALA A 185 35.34 12.60 -11.38
N ASP A 186 36.44 12.07 -10.86
CA ASP A 186 36.42 10.88 -9.98
C ASP A 186 35.67 11.14 -8.68
N ALA A 187 35.88 12.31 -8.06
CA ALA A 187 35.12 12.73 -6.90
C ALA A 187 33.61 12.82 -7.20
N ALA A 188 33.24 13.38 -8.36
CA ALA A 188 31.84 13.45 -8.79
C ALA A 188 31.23 12.06 -9.05
N VAL A 189 31.99 11.13 -9.65
CA VAL A 189 31.55 9.73 -9.82
C VAL A 189 31.32 9.08 -8.46
N TYR A 190 32.23 9.28 -7.50
CA TYR A 190 32.09 8.75 -6.14
C TYR A 190 30.82 9.27 -5.44
N ASP A 191 30.53 10.56 -5.56
CA ASP A 191 29.30 11.16 -5.02
C ASP A 191 28.05 10.57 -5.66
N GLN A 192 28.04 10.35 -6.98
CA GLN A 192 26.92 9.70 -7.66
C GLN A 192 26.75 8.24 -7.24
N MET A 193 27.85 7.48 -7.06
CA MET A 193 27.79 6.11 -6.55
C MET A 193 27.22 6.06 -5.12
N ARG A 194 27.61 7.02 -4.26
CA ARG A 194 27.04 7.15 -2.91
C ARG A 194 25.55 7.44 -2.96
N MET A 195 25.10 8.29 -3.88
CA MET A 195 23.67 8.57 -4.08
C MET A 195 22.91 7.36 -4.63
N MET A 196 23.50 6.59 -5.56
CA MET A 196 22.92 5.33 -6.03
C MET A 196 22.71 4.33 -4.90
N LEU A 197 23.73 4.12 -4.06
CA LEU A 197 23.63 3.24 -2.90
C LEU A 197 22.52 3.71 -1.95
N ARG A 198 22.42 5.02 -1.72
CA ARG A 198 21.32 5.57 -0.93
C ARG A 198 19.95 5.25 -1.55
N TYR A 199 19.78 5.44 -2.85
CA TYR A 199 18.52 5.13 -3.54
C TYR A 199 18.19 3.64 -3.49
N ALA A 200 19.19 2.78 -3.63
CA ALA A 200 19.08 1.33 -3.47
C ALA A 200 18.53 0.94 -2.10
N LEU A 201 19.16 1.44 -1.03
CA LEU A 201 18.76 1.16 0.34
C LEU A 201 17.36 1.70 0.64
N THR A 202 17.04 2.91 0.18
CA THR A 202 15.69 3.47 0.35
C THR A 202 14.64 2.71 -0.45
N PHE A 203 14.97 2.20 -1.63
CA PHE A 203 14.08 1.37 -2.42
C PHE A 203 13.73 0.08 -1.67
N ILE A 204 14.73 -0.63 -1.15
CA ILE A 204 14.54 -1.86 -0.34
C ILE A 204 13.68 -1.55 0.89
N GLN A 205 13.98 -0.46 1.60
CA GLN A 205 13.22 -0.02 2.76
C GLN A 205 11.75 0.27 2.41
N MET A 206 11.49 0.99 1.31
CA MET A 206 10.13 1.32 0.88
C MET A 206 9.37 0.09 0.40
N LEU A 207 10.03 -0.83 -0.29
CA LEU A 207 9.45 -2.09 -0.70
C LEU A 207 8.96 -2.88 0.53
N HIS A 208 9.80 -2.95 1.58
CA HIS A 208 9.45 -3.58 2.85
C HIS A 208 8.24 -2.93 3.52
N VAL A 209 8.26 -1.61 3.67
CA VAL A 209 7.18 -0.85 4.32
C VAL A 209 5.88 -0.90 3.51
N SER A 210 5.96 -0.95 2.18
CA SER A 210 4.79 -1.04 1.30
C SER A 210 4.10 -2.40 1.33
N GLN A 211 4.76 -3.43 1.89
CA GLN A 211 4.30 -4.82 1.86
C GLN A 211 3.99 -5.30 0.43
N ALA A 212 4.65 -4.75 -0.59
CA ALA A 212 4.37 -5.05 -1.99
C ALA A 212 4.59 -6.53 -2.37
N TRP A 213 5.23 -7.31 -1.50
CA TRP A 213 5.45 -8.74 -1.67
C TRP A 213 4.39 -9.62 -1.00
N THR A 214 3.51 -9.10 -0.14
CA THR A 214 2.51 -9.91 0.57
C THR A 214 1.15 -9.97 -0.12
N THR A 215 0.89 -9.16 -1.17
CA THR A 215 -0.40 -9.18 -1.88
C THR A 215 -0.44 -10.40 -2.82
N PRO A 216 -1.28 -11.42 -2.56
CA PRO A 216 -1.40 -12.58 -3.45
C PRO A 216 -1.90 -12.12 -4.82
N GLY A 217 -1.22 -12.53 -5.89
CA GLY A 217 -1.52 -12.11 -7.28
C GLY A 217 -0.63 -11.00 -7.84
N GLU A 218 0.15 -10.30 -7.00
CA GLU A 218 1.18 -9.35 -7.46
C GLU A 218 2.57 -10.03 -7.42
N MET A 219 2.88 -10.92 -8.39
CA MET A 219 4.26 -11.45 -8.63
C MET A 219 5.33 -10.35 -8.85
N GLN A 220 4.94 -9.08 -8.84
CA GLN A 220 5.75 -7.93 -9.19
C GLN A 220 6.83 -7.62 -8.15
N GLY A 221 6.59 -7.85 -6.86
CA GLY A 221 7.59 -7.54 -5.82
C GLY A 221 8.91 -8.29 -5.99
N GLN A 222 8.83 -9.60 -6.30
CA GLN A 222 10.00 -10.44 -6.54
C GLN A 222 10.68 -10.11 -7.87
N LEU A 223 9.91 -9.82 -8.93
CA LEU A 223 10.47 -9.44 -10.23
C LEU A 223 11.23 -8.11 -10.16
N VAL A 224 10.70 -7.11 -9.45
CA VAL A 224 11.37 -5.82 -9.28
C VAL A 224 12.62 -5.96 -8.41
N LEU A 225 12.60 -6.78 -7.35
CA LEU A 225 13.80 -7.09 -6.56
C LEU A 225 14.85 -7.83 -7.40
N SER A 226 14.45 -8.87 -8.14
CA SER A 226 15.33 -9.63 -9.01
C SER A 226 15.97 -8.75 -10.08
N TRP A 227 15.18 -7.89 -10.73
CA TRP A 227 15.68 -6.88 -11.66
C TRP A 227 16.66 -5.93 -10.99
N PHE A 228 16.31 -5.38 -9.82
CA PHE A 228 17.15 -4.44 -9.10
C PHE A 228 18.51 -5.05 -8.74
N PHE A 229 18.51 -6.27 -8.19
CA PHE A 229 19.73 -7.00 -7.88
C PHE A 229 20.51 -7.38 -9.13
N THR A 230 19.86 -7.72 -10.24
CA THR A 230 20.52 -8.01 -11.51
C THR A 230 21.16 -6.76 -12.09
N ALA A 231 20.47 -5.62 -12.09
CA ALA A 231 21.00 -4.33 -12.53
C ALA A 231 22.18 -3.87 -11.64
N TRP A 232 22.04 -3.99 -10.32
CA TRP A 232 23.09 -3.69 -9.36
C TRP A 232 24.30 -4.62 -9.52
N ARG A 233 24.08 -5.93 -9.65
CA ARG A 233 25.13 -6.93 -9.86
C ARG A 233 25.86 -6.68 -11.18
N ASN A 234 25.12 -6.43 -12.26
CA ASN A 234 25.72 -6.09 -13.56
C ASN A 234 26.53 -4.80 -13.46
N PHE A 235 26.03 -3.77 -12.78
CA PHE A 235 26.78 -2.53 -12.54
C PHE A 235 28.04 -2.77 -11.67
N SER A 236 27.92 -3.54 -10.60
CA SER A 236 29.01 -3.84 -9.66
C SER A 236 30.07 -4.76 -10.24
N GLN A 237 29.71 -5.73 -11.10
CA GLN A 237 30.66 -6.62 -11.76
C GLN A 237 31.32 -5.96 -12.97
N LYS A 238 30.57 -5.14 -13.73
CA LYS A 238 31.03 -4.56 -15.00
C LYS A 238 31.53 -3.12 -14.90
N THR A 239 31.70 -2.58 -13.70
CA THR A 239 32.49 -1.36 -13.50
C THR A 239 33.96 -1.54 -13.91
N LYS A 240 34.39 -2.77 -14.23
CA LYS A 240 35.67 -3.08 -14.87
C LYS A 240 35.66 -3.04 -16.42
N ASP A 241 34.50 -3.16 -17.10
CA ASP A 241 34.42 -3.25 -18.57
C ASP A 241 33.39 -2.28 -19.19
N HIS A 242 33.86 -1.42 -20.10
CA HIS A 242 33.17 -0.20 -20.55
C HIS A 242 31.97 -0.37 -21.52
N ALA A 243 31.72 -1.55 -22.09
CA ALA A 243 30.83 -1.69 -23.25
C ALA A 243 29.32 -1.78 -22.95
N VAL A 244 28.90 -2.02 -21.70
CA VAL A 244 27.50 -2.43 -21.40
C VAL A 244 26.58 -1.28 -20.95
N LEU A 245 27.12 -0.06 -20.75
CA LEU A 245 26.33 1.11 -20.34
C LEU A 245 25.28 1.56 -21.37
N GLN A 246 25.36 1.11 -22.63
CA GLN A 246 24.39 1.46 -23.68
C GLN A 246 23.06 0.67 -23.63
N LEU A 247 23.02 -0.52 -23.03
CA LEU A 247 21.80 -1.37 -22.98
C LEU A 247 20.93 -1.12 -21.74
N LEU A 248 21.52 -0.55 -20.68
CA LEU A 248 20.82 -0.27 -19.43
C LEU A 248 19.62 0.69 -19.59
N PRO A 249 19.69 1.77 -20.40
CA PRO A 249 18.56 2.68 -20.60
C PRO A 249 17.34 2.01 -21.24
N GLN A 250 17.54 1.08 -22.18
CA GLN A 250 16.43 0.37 -22.83
C GLN A 250 15.74 -0.60 -21.88
N ALA A 251 16.51 -1.33 -21.05
CA ALA A 251 15.95 -2.20 -20.01
C ALA A 251 15.21 -1.39 -18.93
N ILE A 252 15.72 -0.21 -18.57
CA ILE A 252 15.05 0.73 -17.66
C ILE A 252 13.73 1.22 -18.26
N LEU A 253 13.71 1.61 -19.53
CA LEU A 253 12.50 2.05 -20.24
C LEU A 253 11.45 0.92 -20.35
N ALA A 254 11.86 -0.31 -20.65
CA ALA A 254 10.97 -1.47 -20.69
C ALA A 254 10.36 -1.77 -19.31
N THR A 255 11.15 -1.62 -18.23
CA THR A 255 10.69 -1.82 -16.85
C THR A 255 9.75 -0.70 -16.40
N ILE A 256 10.08 0.55 -16.73
CA ILE A 256 9.20 1.72 -16.56
C ILE A 256 7.87 1.48 -17.27
N PHE A 257 7.90 0.98 -18.50
CA PHE A 257 6.71 0.66 -19.29
C PHE A 257 5.87 -0.45 -18.64
N LEU A 258 6.49 -1.56 -18.20
CA LEU A 258 5.78 -2.65 -17.50
C LEU A 258 5.12 -2.16 -16.21
N ILE A 259 5.83 -1.39 -15.40
CA ILE A 259 5.33 -0.81 -14.15
C ILE A 259 4.20 0.19 -14.44
N LEU A 260 4.39 1.14 -15.36
CA LEU A 260 3.35 2.10 -15.77
C LEU A 260 2.12 1.38 -16.33
N SER A 261 2.32 0.33 -17.14
CA SER A 261 1.22 -0.44 -17.73
C SER A 261 0.39 -1.16 -16.67
N SER A 262 1.00 -1.66 -15.58
CA SER A 262 0.24 -2.26 -14.49
C SER A 262 -0.48 -1.22 -13.65
N PHE A 263 0.13 -0.05 -13.42
CA PHE A 263 -0.55 1.08 -12.78
C PHE A 263 -1.74 1.60 -13.57
N LEU A 264 -1.62 1.66 -14.91
CA LEU A 264 -2.71 2.01 -15.81
C LEU A 264 -3.81 0.95 -15.74
N LYS A 265 -3.47 -0.35 -15.80
CA LYS A 265 -4.45 -1.45 -15.68
C LYS A 265 -5.24 -1.44 -14.37
N SER A 266 -4.64 -1.02 -13.26
CA SER A 266 -5.34 -0.89 -11.96
C SER A 266 -6.27 0.33 -11.86
N GLY A 267 -6.18 1.28 -12.80
CA GLY A 267 -7.01 2.50 -12.83
C GLY A 267 -7.91 2.62 -14.06
N LEU A 268 -7.73 1.78 -15.08
CA LEU A 268 -8.31 1.92 -16.42
C LEU A 268 -9.11 0.67 -16.83
N LEU A 269 -9.90 0.11 -15.91
CA LEU A 269 -10.90 -0.92 -16.22
C LEU A 269 -12.30 -0.33 -16.47
N GLY A 270 -12.34 0.97 -16.78
CA GLY A 270 -13.48 1.65 -17.40
C GLY A 270 -12.98 2.50 -18.57
N ALA A 271 -13.47 2.20 -19.77
CA ALA A 271 -13.34 2.96 -21.02
C ALA A 271 -12.06 2.81 -21.90
N VAL A 272 -12.25 1.97 -22.93
CA VAL A 272 -11.93 2.12 -24.37
C VAL A 272 -10.47 2.12 -24.86
N GLY A 273 -10.23 1.25 -25.84
CA GLY A 273 -8.99 1.11 -26.60
C GLY A 273 -8.80 2.12 -27.73
N GLY A 274 -7.60 2.08 -28.32
CA GLY A 274 -7.31 2.71 -29.61
C GLY A 274 -5.92 3.32 -29.73
N ALA A 275 -5.17 2.76 -30.68
CA ALA A 275 -4.06 3.36 -31.44
C ALA A 275 -2.71 3.64 -30.73
N VAL A 276 -1.74 2.79 -31.09
CA VAL A 276 -0.29 3.00 -30.96
C VAL A 276 0.20 3.86 -32.12
N SER A 277 0.74 5.06 -31.85
CA SER A 277 1.66 5.71 -32.79
C SER A 277 2.69 6.60 -32.07
N GLY A 278 3.97 6.33 -32.36
CA GLY A 278 5.10 7.25 -32.19
C GLY A 278 5.59 7.55 -30.77
N VAL A 279 6.91 7.59 -30.62
CA VAL A 279 7.63 8.00 -29.39
C VAL A 279 7.25 9.44 -28.93
N GLY A 280 6.73 10.28 -29.83
CA GLY A 280 6.14 11.58 -29.50
C GLY A 280 4.74 11.51 -28.87
N GLY A 281 3.95 10.46 -29.15
CA GLY A 281 2.64 10.23 -28.56
C GLY A 281 2.72 9.82 -27.09
N PHE A 282 3.76 9.05 -26.71
CA PHE A 282 3.90 8.52 -25.34
C PHE A 282 3.98 9.61 -24.27
N VAL A 283 4.66 10.74 -24.54
CA VAL A 283 4.77 11.85 -23.57
C VAL A 283 3.43 12.58 -23.42
N GLY A 284 2.73 12.81 -24.53
CA GLY A 284 1.37 13.36 -24.52
C GLY A 284 0.40 12.45 -23.79
N THR A 285 0.41 11.15 -24.09
CA THR A 285 -0.49 10.16 -23.48
C THR A 285 -0.19 9.94 -22.00
N VAL A 286 1.07 9.87 -21.56
CA VAL A 286 1.39 9.71 -20.14
C VAL A 286 1.05 10.95 -19.33
N VAL A 287 1.36 12.15 -19.81
CA VAL A 287 1.02 13.40 -19.11
C VAL A 287 -0.49 13.63 -19.11
N THR A 288 -1.16 13.41 -20.24
CA THR A 288 -2.63 13.57 -20.37
C THR A 288 -3.38 12.48 -19.61
N ASN A 289 -2.88 11.25 -19.51
CA ASN A 289 -3.52 10.20 -18.72
C ASN A 289 -3.26 10.32 -17.21
N VAL A 290 -2.12 10.87 -16.79
CA VAL A 290 -1.87 11.16 -15.37
C VAL A 290 -2.69 12.35 -14.90
N ILE A 291 -2.78 13.41 -15.71
CA ILE A 291 -3.64 14.57 -15.42
C ILE A 291 -5.12 14.17 -15.56
N GLY A 292 -5.46 13.38 -16.58
CA GLY A 292 -6.78 12.82 -16.86
C GLY A 292 -7.26 11.93 -15.73
N GLY A 293 -6.46 10.96 -15.27
CA GLY A 293 -6.82 10.11 -14.13
C GLY A 293 -6.98 10.88 -12.80
N VAL A 294 -6.30 12.01 -12.62
CA VAL A 294 -6.49 12.90 -11.46
C VAL A 294 -7.78 13.74 -11.60
N LEU A 295 -8.09 14.23 -12.80
CA LEU A 295 -9.30 15.01 -13.08
C LEU A 295 -10.56 14.14 -13.14
N GLU A 296 -10.46 12.93 -13.67
CA GLU A 296 -11.54 11.95 -13.80
C GLU A 296 -11.84 11.30 -12.46
N GLY A 297 -10.80 11.00 -11.66
CA GLY A 297 -10.98 10.67 -10.25
C GLY A 297 -11.59 11.80 -9.42
N ALA A 298 -11.43 13.07 -9.81
CA ALA A 298 -12.14 14.20 -9.20
C ALA A 298 -13.57 14.37 -9.75
N ARG A 299 -13.83 13.95 -10.99
CA ARG A 299 -15.14 14.00 -11.66
C ARG A 299 -16.07 12.89 -11.20
N ASP A 300 -15.60 11.66 -11.05
CA ASP A 300 -16.36 10.55 -10.45
C ASP A 300 -16.74 10.83 -8.99
N VAL A 301 -15.93 11.64 -8.29
CA VAL A 301 -16.23 12.14 -6.94
C VAL A 301 -17.32 13.22 -6.95
N ALA A 302 -17.47 13.96 -8.05
CA ALA A 302 -18.52 14.97 -8.20
C ALA A 302 -19.84 14.39 -8.71
N CYS A 303 -19.81 13.27 -9.45
CA CYS A 303 -20.97 12.66 -10.08
C CYS A 303 -21.14 11.22 -9.55
N GLY A 304 -21.74 11.06 -8.37
CA GLY A 304 -22.03 9.76 -7.80
C GLY A 304 -22.95 8.95 -8.71
N THR A 305 -22.41 7.91 -9.37
CA THR A 305 -23.17 7.01 -10.24
C THR A 305 -23.17 5.63 -9.58
N SER A 306 -24.35 5.17 -9.15
CA SER A 306 -24.56 3.85 -8.56
C SER A 306 -24.56 2.79 -9.68
N GLN A 307 -23.69 1.79 -9.57
CA GLN A 307 -23.56 0.72 -10.55
C GLN A 307 -24.29 -0.53 -10.07
N GLU A 308 -25.25 -1.01 -10.87
CA GLU A 308 -25.97 -2.28 -10.66
C GLU A 308 -25.02 -3.46 -10.85
N LEU A 309 -24.96 -4.35 -9.85
CA LEU A 309 -24.18 -5.59 -9.89
C LEU A 309 -25.04 -6.71 -10.48
N CYS A 310 -24.56 -7.34 -11.55
CA CYS A 310 -25.12 -8.57 -12.09
C CYS A 310 -24.94 -9.76 -11.12
N ASP A 311 -25.99 -10.57 -11.01
CA ASP A 311 -26.07 -11.76 -10.17
C ASP A 311 -25.13 -12.87 -10.66
N ALA A 312 -23.92 -12.94 -10.09
CA ALA A 312 -23.08 -14.13 -10.18
C ALA A 312 -23.56 -15.18 -9.17
N GLU A 313 -23.68 -16.43 -9.62
CA GLU A 313 -24.04 -17.60 -8.80
C GLU A 313 -23.28 -17.58 -7.47
N GLN A 314 -24.05 -17.54 -6.37
CA GLN A 314 -23.50 -17.40 -5.03
C GLN A 314 -22.82 -18.70 -4.62
N GLU A 315 -21.48 -18.75 -4.73
CA GLU A 315 -20.67 -19.77 -4.06
C GLU A 315 -21.12 -19.90 -2.57
N PRO A 316 -21.23 -21.12 -2.02
CA PRO A 316 -21.60 -21.33 -0.63
C PRO A 316 -20.67 -20.55 0.29
N ILE A 317 -21.22 -19.82 1.28
CA ILE A 317 -20.45 -18.98 2.21
C ILE A 317 -19.29 -19.74 2.87
N TYR A 318 -19.46 -21.05 3.10
CA TYR A 318 -18.39 -21.90 3.63
C TYR A 318 -17.15 -21.99 2.74
N GLU A 319 -17.30 -22.03 1.41
CA GLU A 319 -16.15 -22.04 0.49
C GLU A 319 -15.43 -20.69 0.47
N GLN A 320 -16.18 -19.60 0.56
CA GLN A 320 -15.59 -18.26 0.71
C GLN A 320 -14.85 -18.11 2.05
N ARG A 321 -15.38 -18.69 3.13
CA ARG A 321 -14.74 -18.71 4.46
C ARG A 321 -13.43 -19.49 4.46
N ALA A 322 -13.44 -20.70 3.89
CA ALA A 322 -12.25 -21.55 3.78
C ALA A 322 -11.12 -20.87 2.97
N ARG A 323 -11.45 -20.03 1.98
CA ARG A 323 -10.41 -19.29 1.23
C ARG A 323 -9.64 -18.28 2.09
N VAL A 324 -10.24 -17.77 3.17
CA VAL A 324 -9.64 -16.71 4.01
C VAL A 324 -9.02 -17.29 5.29
N ASP A 325 -9.54 -18.40 5.80
CA ASP A 325 -9.05 -19.06 7.02
C ASP A 325 -8.46 -20.45 6.71
N GLN A 326 -7.12 -20.54 6.76
CA GLN A 326 -6.38 -21.77 6.46
C GLN A 326 -6.68 -22.92 7.42
N VAL A 327 -7.01 -22.62 8.68
CA VAL A 327 -7.32 -23.67 9.68
C VAL A 327 -8.71 -24.21 9.45
N LEU A 328 -9.68 -23.34 9.16
CA LEU A 328 -11.03 -23.78 8.79
C LEU A 328 -11.01 -24.60 7.50
N HIS A 329 -10.27 -24.14 6.49
CA HIS A 329 -10.06 -24.88 5.25
C HIS A 329 -9.48 -26.28 5.48
N PHE A 330 -8.45 -26.37 6.34
CA PHE A 330 -7.88 -27.65 6.69
C PHE A 330 -8.93 -28.58 7.28
N PHE A 331 -9.73 -28.09 8.24
CA PHE A 331 -10.73 -28.92 8.90
C PHE A 331 -11.88 -29.34 7.98
N ASP A 332 -12.32 -28.47 7.07
CA ASP A 332 -13.47 -28.75 6.20
C ASP A 332 -13.10 -29.61 4.99
N LEU A 333 -11.87 -29.49 4.46
CA LEU A 333 -11.50 -30.10 3.16
C LEU A 333 -10.35 -31.11 3.24
N GLU A 334 -9.50 -31.01 4.25
CA GLU A 334 -8.27 -31.80 4.33
C GLU A 334 -8.27 -32.81 5.47
N TYR A 335 -8.99 -32.55 6.56
CA TYR A 335 -8.88 -33.27 7.83
C TYR A 335 -9.02 -34.78 7.71
N GLU A 336 -9.98 -35.28 6.92
CA GLU A 336 -10.15 -36.72 6.72
C GLU A 336 -8.86 -37.40 6.26
N LYS A 337 -8.11 -36.74 5.36
CA LYS A 337 -6.85 -37.24 4.81
C LYS A 337 -5.69 -37.22 5.80
N TYR A 338 -5.79 -36.43 6.88
CA TYR A 338 -4.73 -36.27 7.88
C TYR A 338 -5.11 -36.81 9.27
N SER A 339 -6.37 -37.23 9.47
CA SER A 339 -6.89 -37.79 10.72
C SER A 339 -6.03 -38.94 11.27
N GLY A 340 -5.45 -39.74 10.36
CA GLY A 340 -4.48 -40.81 10.60
C GLY A 340 -3.25 -40.42 11.44
N PHE A 341 -2.82 -39.16 11.32
CA PHE A 341 -1.49 -38.70 11.74
C PHE A 341 -1.50 -37.85 13.02
N PHE A 342 -2.67 -37.69 13.66
CA PHE A 342 -2.77 -37.06 14.96
C PHE A 342 -2.66 -38.11 16.06
N GLU A 343 -1.77 -37.88 17.04
CA GLU A 343 -1.59 -38.76 18.20
C GLU A 343 -2.86 -38.86 19.06
N ASP A 344 -3.57 -37.74 19.22
CA ASP A 344 -4.79 -37.62 20.01
C ASP A 344 -5.91 -37.00 19.16
N ARG A 345 -6.69 -37.87 18.50
CA ARG A 345 -7.77 -37.44 17.60
C ARG A 345 -8.92 -36.77 18.32
N GLU A 346 -9.25 -37.25 19.53
CA GLU A 346 -10.37 -36.70 20.31
C GLU A 346 -10.08 -35.28 20.75
N ARG A 347 -8.85 -35.01 21.20
CA ARG A 347 -8.42 -33.66 21.54
C ARG A 347 -8.44 -32.71 20.34
N ILE A 348 -7.98 -33.16 19.17
CA ILE A 348 -7.98 -32.34 17.96
C ILE A 348 -9.42 -32.02 17.52
N GLU A 349 -10.33 -32.98 17.64
CA GLU A 349 -11.75 -32.77 17.36
C GLU A 349 -12.39 -31.78 18.35
N SER A 350 -12.06 -31.88 19.64
CA SER A 350 -12.49 -30.88 20.65
C SER A 350 -12.01 -29.48 20.29
N LEU A 351 -10.72 -29.33 19.95
CA LEU A 351 -10.14 -28.04 19.54
C LEU A 351 -10.76 -27.50 18.26
N ARG A 352 -11.09 -28.38 17.30
CA ARG A 352 -11.82 -28.03 16.07
C ARG A 352 -13.17 -27.42 16.39
N VAL A 353 -13.96 -28.08 17.24
CA VAL A 353 -15.29 -27.60 17.65
C VAL A 353 -15.18 -26.25 18.36
N GLU A 354 -14.24 -26.09 19.29
CA GLU A 354 -13.99 -24.82 19.98
C GLU A 354 -13.60 -23.70 19.01
N TYR A 355 -12.74 -24.01 18.02
CA TYR A 355 -12.32 -23.07 16.99
C TYR A 355 -13.49 -22.61 16.12
N CYS A 356 -14.29 -23.56 15.62
CA CYS A 356 -15.50 -23.28 14.83
C CYS A 356 -16.50 -22.44 15.63
N ASN A 357 -16.67 -22.73 16.92
CA ASN A 357 -17.53 -21.94 17.81
C ASN A 357 -17.03 -20.49 17.95
N CYS A 358 -15.71 -20.27 18.03
CA CYS A 358 -15.14 -18.93 18.06
C CYS A 358 -15.38 -18.18 16.75
N VAL A 359 -15.16 -18.82 15.61
CA VAL A 359 -15.42 -18.23 14.28
C VAL A 359 -16.89 -17.83 14.14
N ASN A 360 -17.81 -18.75 14.43
CA ASN A 360 -19.25 -18.49 14.38
C ASN A 360 -19.67 -17.36 15.34
N ALA A 361 -19.09 -17.31 16.54
CA ALA A 361 -19.38 -16.24 17.50
C ALA A 361 -18.89 -14.86 17.01
N ILE A 362 -17.71 -14.80 16.38
CA ILE A 362 -17.16 -13.57 15.79
C ILE A 362 -18.07 -13.09 14.65
N GLU A 363 -18.48 -13.99 13.76
CA GLU A 363 -19.41 -13.67 12.66
C GLU A 363 -20.75 -13.15 13.19
N PHE A 364 -21.33 -13.82 14.19
CA PHE A 364 -22.55 -13.34 14.83
C PHE A 364 -22.38 -11.93 15.42
N GLN A 365 -21.25 -11.64 16.08
CA GLN A 365 -21.01 -10.26 16.53
C GLN A 365 -20.87 -9.27 15.37
N ASN A 366 -20.26 -9.67 14.24
CA ASN A 366 -20.15 -8.82 13.06
C ASN A 366 -21.52 -8.51 12.44
N GLU A 367 -22.41 -9.48 12.35
CA GLU A 367 -23.78 -9.27 11.88
C GLU A 367 -24.55 -8.32 12.79
N MET A 368 -24.48 -8.52 14.11
CA MET A 368 -25.11 -7.63 15.09
C MET A 368 -24.53 -6.21 15.01
N LEU A 369 -23.21 -6.07 14.86
CA LEU A 369 -22.56 -4.77 14.70
C LEU A 369 -23.04 -4.07 13.42
N ALA A 370 -23.17 -4.78 12.31
CA ALA A 370 -23.67 -4.22 11.06
C ALA A 370 -25.10 -3.68 11.21
N GLN A 371 -25.99 -4.45 11.85
CA GLN A 371 -27.36 -4.01 12.13
C GLN A 371 -27.40 -2.75 13.00
N LEU A 372 -26.62 -2.71 14.08
CA LEU A 372 -26.55 -1.54 14.96
C LEU A 372 -25.98 -0.31 14.25
N VAL A 373 -24.98 -0.48 13.37
CA VAL A 373 -24.43 0.61 12.56
C VAL A 373 -25.48 1.14 11.58
N ASP A 374 -26.23 0.27 10.91
CA ASP A 374 -27.32 0.66 10.03
C ASP A 374 -28.40 1.46 10.79
N GLU A 375 -28.79 1.02 11.98
CA GLU A 375 -29.72 1.77 12.85
C GLU A 375 -29.16 3.15 13.25
N VAL A 376 -27.87 3.24 13.60
CA VAL A 376 -27.21 4.53 13.91
C VAL A 376 -27.23 5.46 12.70
N LEU A 377 -27.00 4.94 11.49
CA LEU A 377 -27.04 5.73 10.25
C LEU A 377 -28.46 6.24 9.97
N GLN A 378 -29.48 5.40 10.14
CA GLN A 378 -30.89 5.77 10.00
C GLN A 378 -31.28 6.85 11.01
N LEU A 379 -30.94 6.70 12.29
CA LEU A 379 -31.23 7.71 13.33
C LEU A 379 -30.52 9.03 13.05
N ARG A 380 -29.27 9.00 12.57
CA ARG A 380 -28.55 10.22 12.16
C ARG A 380 -29.22 10.90 10.98
N GLN A 381 -29.75 10.14 10.03
CA GLN A 381 -30.50 10.69 8.90
C GLN A 381 -31.80 11.36 9.37
N LEU A 382 -32.55 10.71 10.28
CA LEU A 382 -33.76 11.28 10.88
C LEU A 382 -33.45 12.59 11.61
N LEU A 383 -32.42 12.60 12.47
CA LEU A 383 -31.97 13.79 13.20
C LEU A 383 -31.54 14.95 12.28
N ARG A 384 -30.95 14.65 11.12
CA ARG A 384 -30.54 15.67 10.12
C ARG A 384 -31.71 16.18 9.30
N SER A 385 -32.66 15.31 8.97
CA SER A 385 -33.73 15.64 8.05
C SER A 385 -34.67 16.73 8.58
N GLY A 386 -34.66 17.00 9.90
CA GLY A 386 -35.28 18.19 10.50
C GLY A 386 -36.78 18.34 10.26
N ARG A 387 -37.44 17.37 9.58
CA ARG A 387 -38.87 17.36 9.27
C ARG A 387 -39.69 16.87 10.45
N VAL A 388 -39.54 17.54 11.59
CA VAL A 388 -40.46 17.39 12.71
C VAL A 388 -41.06 18.79 12.88
N GLY A 389 -42.32 18.95 12.49
CA GLY A 389 -42.97 20.25 12.30
C GLY A 389 -43.02 21.11 13.57
N ASP A 390 -43.00 22.42 13.39
CA ASP A 390 -42.92 23.44 14.46
C ASP A 390 -43.84 23.14 15.66
N GLY A 391 -43.24 22.94 16.84
CA GLY A 391 -43.95 22.77 18.12
C GLY A 391 -43.12 22.05 19.19
N ASP A 392 -43.51 22.18 20.46
CA ASP A 392 -42.84 21.56 21.62
C ASP A 392 -42.71 20.03 21.53
N ALA A 393 -43.56 19.38 20.73
CA ALA A 393 -43.46 17.94 20.42
C ALA A 393 -42.12 17.57 19.73
N VAL A 394 -41.53 18.50 18.96
CA VAL A 394 -40.25 18.30 18.26
C VAL A 394 -39.09 18.15 19.21
N VAL A 395 -39.07 18.97 20.26
CA VAL A 395 -37.96 19.01 21.23
C VAL A 395 -37.89 17.68 21.98
N ASN A 396 -39.05 17.15 22.38
CA ASN A 396 -39.14 15.86 23.04
C ASN A 396 -38.72 14.70 22.11
N SER A 397 -39.16 14.69 20.85
CA SER A 397 -38.75 13.69 19.85
C SER A 397 -37.24 13.71 19.59
N ARG A 398 -36.63 14.90 19.50
CA ARG A 398 -35.18 15.03 19.29
C ARG A 398 -34.38 14.53 20.49
N LYS A 399 -34.85 14.78 21.71
CA LYS A 399 -34.24 14.27 22.94
C LYS A 399 -34.30 12.75 22.98
N GLU A 400 -35.44 12.15 22.65
CA GLU A 400 -35.62 10.70 22.58
C GLU A 400 -34.71 10.04 21.55
N LEU A 401 -34.63 10.60 20.33
CA LEU A 401 -33.69 10.15 19.30
C LEU A 401 -32.23 10.26 19.77
N GLY A 402 -31.90 11.31 20.51
CA GLY A 402 -30.59 11.49 21.12
C GLY A 402 -30.25 10.41 22.15
N ILE A 403 -31.21 10.08 23.03
CA ILE A 403 -31.07 9.01 24.02
C ILE A 403 -30.90 7.65 23.31
N ARG A 404 -31.73 7.34 22.31
CA ARG A 404 -31.61 6.10 21.53
C ARG A 404 -30.27 5.99 20.83
N LEU A 405 -29.77 7.09 20.24
CA LEU A 405 -28.45 7.13 19.61
C LEU A 405 -27.32 6.87 20.63
N ALA A 406 -27.45 7.37 21.86
CA ALA A 406 -26.48 7.10 22.92
C ALA A 406 -26.49 5.62 23.33
N ASN A 407 -27.67 5.02 23.49
CA ASN A 407 -27.81 3.60 23.82
C ASN A 407 -27.22 2.69 22.73
N LEU A 408 -27.51 2.94 21.45
CA LEU A 408 -26.92 2.16 20.35
C LEU A 408 -25.39 2.25 20.32
N LYS A 409 -24.80 3.39 20.70
CA LYS A 409 -23.33 3.51 20.80
C LYS A 409 -22.76 2.64 21.91
N LEU A 410 -23.45 2.55 23.06
CA LEU A 410 -23.06 1.65 24.14
C LEU A 410 -23.17 0.20 23.68
N ASP A 411 -24.27 -0.17 23.02
CA ASP A 411 -24.45 -1.51 22.46
C ASP A 411 -23.34 -1.88 21.46
N ILE A 412 -22.99 -0.96 20.55
CA ILE A 412 -21.87 -1.16 19.61
C ILE A 412 -20.55 -1.40 20.36
N SER A 413 -20.28 -0.62 21.41
CA SER A 413 -19.08 -0.78 22.23
C SER A 413 -19.03 -2.14 22.91
N ASP A 414 -20.14 -2.60 23.48
CA ASP A 414 -20.26 -3.91 24.13
C ASP A 414 -20.07 -5.06 23.14
N ARG A 415 -20.65 -4.94 21.93
CA ARG A 415 -20.49 -5.93 20.86
C ARG A 415 -19.05 -5.99 20.35
N LYS A 416 -18.39 -4.83 20.21
CA LYS A 416 -16.95 -4.75 19.88
C LYS A 416 -16.10 -5.46 20.94
N ALA A 417 -16.37 -5.23 22.22
CA ALA A 417 -15.65 -5.91 23.30
C ALA A 417 -15.84 -7.43 23.25
N LYS A 418 -17.08 -7.91 23.08
CA LYS A 418 -17.38 -9.35 22.95
C LYS A 418 -16.68 -9.99 21.75
N ARG A 419 -16.70 -9.32 20.59
CA ARG A 419 -15.98 -9.77 19.40
C ARG A 419 -14.48 -9.84 19.65
N PHE A 420 -13.90 -8.82 20.28
CA PHE A 420 -12.48 -8.77 20.60
C PHE A 420 -12.04 -9.94 21.49
N PHE A 421 -12.82 -10.26 22.53
CA PHE A 421 -12.52 -11.42 23.38
C PHE A 421 -12.59 -12.74 22.61
N LYS A 422 -13.58 -12.91 21.73
CA LYS A 422 -13.66 -14.12 20.88
C LYS A 422 -12.54 -14.22 19.86
N GLU A 423 -12.08 -13.09 19.32
CA GLU A 423 -10.90 -13.06 18.44
C GLU A 423 -9.63 -13.43 19.20
N LYS A 424 -9.53 -13.03 20.48
CA LYS A 424 -8.42 -13.44 21.36
C LYS A 424 -8.45 -14.94 21.64
N ASP A 425 -9.62 -15.48 21.99
CA ASP A 425 -9.81 -16.93 22.20
C ASP A 425 -9.41 -17.72 20.94
N ARG A 426 -9.87 -17.28 19.77
CA ARG A 426 -9.50 -17.86 18.46
C ARG A 426 -7.99 -17.86 18.24
N LYS A 427 -7.30 -16.75 18.55
CA LYS A 427 -5.83 -16.67 18.40
C LYS A 427 -5.09 -17.64 19.32
N ASN A 428 -5.54 -17.80 20.57
CA ASN A 428 -4.96 -18.77 21.49
C ASN A 428 -5.13 -20.21 20.96
N LEU A 429 -6.29 -20.53 20.37
CA LEU A 429 -6.52 -21.82 19.72
C LEU A 429 -5.61 -22.01 18.49
N LEU A 430 -5.37 -20.96 17.69
CA LEU A 430 -4.46 -21.02 16.54
C LEU A 430 -3.03 -21.39 16.93
N GLU A 431 -2.54 -20.88 18.06
CA GLU A 431 -1.20 -21.20 18.58
C GLU A 431 -1.03 -22.70 18.88
N THR A 432 -2.13 -23.38 19.21
CA THR A 432 -2.14 -24.84 19.46
C THR A 432 -2.41 -25.64 18.19
N LEU A 433 -3.41 -25.22 17.40
CA LEU A 433 -3.87 -25.93 16.21
C LEU A 433 -2.86 -25.87 15.06
N SER A 434 -2.21 -24.73 14.84
CA SER A 434 -1.31 -24.55 13.69
C SER A 434 -0.10 -25.49 13.72
N PRO A 435 0.64 -25.63 14.85
CA PRO A 435 1.72 -26.62 14.95
C PRO A 435 1.23 -28.05 14.83
N ALA A 436 0.07 -28.39 15.40
CA ALA A 436 -0.49 -29.75 15.30
C ALA A 436 -0.84 -30.12 13.86
N ILE A 437 -1.49 -29.21 13.12
CA ILE A 437 -1.81 -29.39 11.71
C ILE A 437 -0.54 -29.53 10.87
N ALA A 438 0.47 -28.68 11.10
CA ALA A 438 1.74 -28.76 10.41
C ALA A 438 2.47 -30.08 10.69
N GLY A 439 2.43 -30.56 11.94
CA GLY A 439 2.97 -31.85 12.35
C GLY A 439 2.30 -33.01 11.61
N ALA A 440 0.96 -33.07 11.60
CA ALA A 440 0.23 -34.10 10.88
C ALA A 440 0.52 -34.09 9.37
N LYS A 441 0.62 -32.90 8.77
CA LYS A 441 1.01 -32.75 7.35
C LYS A 441 2.42 -33.28 7.09
N MET A 442 3.37 -32.96 7.96
CA MET A 442 4.76 -33.42 7.84
C MET A 442 4.87 -34.94 8.03
N SER A 443 4.21 -35.50 9.03
CA SER A 443 4.20 -36.95 9.29
C SER A 443 3.65 -37.73 8.10
N ARG A 444 2.57 -37.23 7.48
CA ARG A 444 2.04 -37.83 6.26
C ARG A 444 3.02 -37.78 5.11
N PHE A 445 3.64 -36.62 4.89
CA PHE A 445 4.63 -36.46 3.83
C PHE A 445 5.81 -37.43 3.98
N LEU A 446 6.30 -37.62 5.21
CA LEU A 446 7.36 -38.60 5.49
C LEU A 446 6.91 -40.05 5.27
N ALA A 447 5.66 -40.39 5.63
CA ALA A 447 5.09 -41.70 5.34
C ALA A 447 5.00 -41.95 3.83
N GLU A 448 4.51 -40.98 3.06
CA GLU A 448 4.45 -41.06 1.59
C GLU A 448 5.85 -41.21 0.96
N GLN A 449 6.89 -40.56 1.51
CA GLN A 449 8.27 -40.76 1.04
C GLN A 449 8.82 -42.15 1.36
N ALA A 450 8.51 -42.70 2.54
CA ALA A 450 8.94 -44.04 2.93
C ALA A 450 8.29 -45.12 2.04
N GLU A 451 7.01 -44.95 1.69
CA GLU A 451 6.31 -45.81 0.73
C GLU A 451 6.92 -45.71 -0.68
N GLN A 452 7.25 -44.50 -1.14
CA GLN A 452 7.88 -44.29 -2.44
C GLN A 452 9.31 -44.84 -2.52
N GLY A 453 10.08 -44.77 -1.43
CA GLY A 453 11.45 -45.29 -1.36
C GLY A 453 11.54 -46.81 -1.23
N SER A 454 10.47 -47.47 -0.78
CA SER A 454 10.41 -48.94 -0.60
C SER A 454 9.75 -49.67 -1.77
N ALA A 455 9.06 -48.96 -2.65
CA ALA A 455 8.52 -49.54 -3.88
C ALA A 455 9.64 -49.73 -4.94
N PRO A 456 9.94 -50.95 -5.41
CA PRO A 456 10.83 -51.15 -6.54
C PRO A 456 10.27 -50.41 -7.76
N ALA A 457 11.14 -49.75 -8.52
CA ALA A 457 10.83 -48.80 -9.60
C ALA A 457 10.14 -49.40 -10.85
N ALA A 458 9.34 -50.45 -10.70
CA ALA A 458 8.68 -51.13 -11.78
C ALA A 458 7.18 -50.81 -11.83
N THR A 459 6.83 -49.99 -12.81
CA THR A 459 5.54 -49.97 -13.53
C THR A 459 4.27 -49.66 -12.72
N LYS A 460 3.76 -48.44 -12.88
CA LYS A 460 2.47 -48.16 -13.56
C LYS A 460 2.10 -46.69 -13.43
N MET A 461 2.23 -46.00 -14.55
CA MET A 461 1.70 -44.67 -14.81
C MET A 461 0.47 -44.87 -15.69
N GLU A 462 -0.67 -45.23 -15.11
CA GLU A 462 -1.97 -45.10 -15.76
C GLU A 462 -3.07 -45.40 -14.73
N ASP A 463 -4.15 -44.63 -14.79
CA ASP A 463 -5.39 -44.77 -14.02
C ASP A 463 -5.46 -44.07 -12.65
N ARG A 464 -5.59 -42.73 -12.67
CA ARG A 464 -6.28 -41.97 -11.61
C ARG A 464 -7.54 -41.33 -12.19
N LEU A 465 -8.63 -42.08 -12.05
CA LEU A 465 -10.01 -41.70 -12.34
C LEU A 465 -10.44 -40.42 -11.63
N SER A 466 -11.17 -39.61 -12.39
CA SER A 466 -11.93 -38.42 -12.03
C SER A 466 -13.00 -38.71 -10.99
N ILE A 467 -12.94 -38.04 -9.84
CA ILE A 467 -14.04 -37.95 -8.88
C ILE A 467 -14.69 -36.57 -9.08
N ASP A 468 -15.87 -36.55 -9.68
CA ASP A 468 -16.69 -35.34 -9.78
C ASP A 468 -17.33 -35.04 -8.41
N PRO A 469 -17.21 -33.80 -7.89
CA PRO A 469 -17.84 -33.43 -6.63
C PRO A 469 -19.36 -33.21 -6.82
N GLU A 470 -20.14 -33.85 -5.96
CA GLU A 470 -21.60 -33.76 -5.92
C GLU A 470 -22.06 -32.33 -5.51
N PRO A 471 -23.03 -31.72 -6.22
CA PRO A 471 -23.49 -30.36 -5.92
C PRO A 471 -24.37 -30.32 -4.66
N LYS A 472 -23.93 -29.60 -3.63
CA LYS A 472 -24.71 -29.36 -2.41
C LYS A 472 -25.64 -28.15 -2.59
N SER A 473 -26.91 -28.33 -2.20
CA SER A 473 -27.96 -27.30 -2.29
C SER A 473 -27.78 -26.21 -1.24
N GLY A 474 -27.51 -24.98 -1.69
CA GLY A 474 -27.39 -23.79 -0.84
C GLY A 474 -28.71 -23.00 -0.75
N GLY A 475 -29.25 -22.84 0.46
CA GLY A 475 -30.36 -21.93 0.72
C GLY A 475 -29.91 -20.46 0.69
N ALA A 476 -30.66 -19.62 -0.03
CA ALA A 476 -30.37 -18.20 -0.17
C ALA A 476 -30.49 -17.45 1.18
N ARG A 477 -29.40 -16.82 1.63
CA ARG A 477 -29.41 -15.83 2.72
C ARG A 477 -28.84 -14.49 2.25
N ARG A 478 -29.43 -13.41 2.76
CA ARG A 478 -29.13 -12.02 2.38
C ARG A 478 -27.68 -11.66 2.71
N ARG A 479 -26.98 -11.05 1.74
CA ARG A 479 -25.65 -10.45 1.91
C ARG A 479 -25.76 -9.24 2.84
N TYR A 480 -25.13 -9.31 4.02
CA TYR A 480 -24.91 -8.14 4.86
C TYR A 480 -23.58 -7.47 4.50
N LYS A 481 -23.55 -6.14 4.54
CA LYS A 481 -22.32 -5.37 4.32
C LYS A 481 -21.39 -5.57 5.51
N HIS A 482 -20.19 -6.12 5.27
CA HIS A 482 -19.16 -6.18 6.31
C HIS A 482 -18.58 -4.78 6.54
N TYR A 483 -18.73 -4.29 7.77
CA TYR A 483 -18.08 -3.05 8.22
C TYR A 483 -16.74 -3.38 8.89
N SER A 484 -15.69 -2.66 8.52
CA SER A 484 -14.39 -2.76 9.17
C SER A 484 -14.37 -2.05 10.54
N ASP A 485 -13.44 -2.41 11.42
CA ASP A 485 -13.30 -1.80 12.75
C ASP A 485 -13.06 -0.28 12.71
N ALA A 486 -12.60 0.25 11.57
CA ALA A 486 -12.41 1.67 11.35
C ALA A 486 -13.69 2.37 10.85
N GLU A 487 -14.61 1.63 10.24
CA GLU A 487 -15.91 2.13 9.77
C GLU A 487 -16.97 2.11 10.89
N ILE A 488 -16.94 1.09 11.75
CA ILE A 488 -17.73 0.98 12.98
C ILE A 488 -17.13 1.91 14.04
#